data_AF-A0A1X6NKJ6-F1
#
_entry.id   AF-A0A1X6NKJ6-F1
#
_cell.length_a   1.000
_cell.length_b   1.000
_cell.length_c   1.000
_cell.angle_alpha   90.00
_cell.angle_beta   90.00
_cell.angle_gamma   90.00
#
_symmetry.space_group_name_H-M   'P 1'
#
loop_
_entity.id
_entity.type
_entity.pdbx_description
1 polymer ?
#
loop_
_entity_poly.entity_id
_entity_poly.type
_entity_poly.pdbx_seq_one_letter_code
_entity_poly.pdbx_strand_id
1 'polypeptide(L)'
;MYEEAWAVGDVDAVVFDEFHYMNDPDRGTVWEESVIYSPPHVRLVALSATMSNAEEVRDWFRAVHGPTAGVVSDHRPVPLRFSFCDRDGLVPLFAPPRGGAPASSSLASMRAAKLHPSVLASLANEVARAGEGGGGGKSALRAFGDRRRRFAGRRGDDATSGAPRGAAAERRGGRRDKFAAVPSFPYVVRALRRRDMLPAIVFVFSRAGCDRAAAAAATEETGFVDDDEAAALRSRVAAFAAAYPDVADAGRMELARVGIASHHAGLLPLWKSFVEELFQAGLLKVVFATETLAAGINMPARTTVLSALSKRGDDGIGPLTTSQVLQMAGRAGRRGMDA
;
A
#
# COMPACT_ATOMS: atom_id res chain seq x y z
N MET A 1 -11.82 27.41 -13.57
CA MET A 1 -11.91 28.33 -12.43
C MET A 1 -12.38 29.68 -12.96
N TYR A 2 -13.67 29.81 -13.24
CA TYR A 2 -14.27 31.01 -13.84
C TYR A 2 -15.63 31.23 -13.18
N GLU A 3 -15.60 31.87 -12.01
CA GLU A 3 -16.58 32.84 -11.52
C GLU A 3 -16.28 33.12 -10.04
N GLU A 4 -16.43 34.38 -9.68
CA GLU A 4 -16.05 35.06 -8.44
C GLU A 4 -16.39 34.30 -7.15
N ALA A 5 -15.41 33.75 -6.41
CA ALA A 5 -15.60 33.31 -5.02
C ALA A 5 -14.30 32.96 -4.27
N TRP A 6 -13.40 33.94 -4.08
CA TRP A 6 -12.54 33.92 -2.89
C TRP A 6 -11.95 35.30 -2.62
N ALA A 7 -12.17 35.82 -1.42
CA ALA A 7 -11.36 36.90 -0.88
C ALA A 7 -9.98 36.33 -0.51
N VAL A 8 -9.10 36.10 -1.49
CA VAL A 8 -7.67 35.78 -1.22
C VAL A 8 -6.89 37.03 -0.81
N GLY A 9 -7.56 38.18 -0.72
CA GLY A 9 -6.98 39.43 -0.21
C GLY A 9 -6.37 39.28 1.20
N ASP A 10 -6.97 38.46 2.06
CA ASP A 10 -6.53 38.25 3.45
C ASP A 10 -5.84 36.90 3.70
N VAL A 11 -5.48 36.16 2.64
CA VAL A 11 -4.78 34.88 2.80
C VAL A 11 -3.27 35.09 2.79
N ASP A 12 -2.61 34.78 3.89
CA ASP A 12 -1.14 34.88 4.00
C ASP A 12 -0.42 33.65 3.43
N ALA A 13 -1.06 32.48 3.45
CA ALA A 13 -0.44 31.23 3.03
C ALA A 13 -1.44 30.19 2.53
N VAL A 14 -1.01 29.38 1.57
CA VAL A 14 -1.73 28.20 1.06
C VAL A 14 -0.86 26.97 1.26
N VAL A 15 -1.45 25.94 1.87
CA VAL A 15 -0.81 24.64 2.10
C VAL A 15 -1.34 23.65 1.07
N PHE A 16 -0.41 23.13 0.27
CA PHE A 16 -0.64 22.06 -0.67
C PHE A 16 -0.18 20.75 -0.04
N ASP A 17 -1.12 19.92 0.41
CA ASP A 17 -0.81 18.59 0.94
C ASP A 17 -0.74 17.56 -0.19
N GLU A 18 0.14 16.57 -0.09
CA GLU A 18 0.35 15.53 -1.11
C GLU A 18 0.64 16.07 -2.54
N PHE A 19 1.49 17.09 -2.66
CA PHE A 19 1.78 17.81 -3.91
C PHE A 19 2.29 16.93 -5.07
N HIS A 20 2.71 15.68 -4.81
CA HIS A 20 3.03 14.73 -5.87
C HIS A 20 1.84 14.38 -6.78
N TYR A 21 0.60 14.69 -6.38
CA TYR A 21 -0.58 14.63 -7.24
C TYR A 21 -0.53 15.59 -8.43
N MET A 22 0.42 16.53 -8.48
CA MET A 22 0.66 17.34 -9.68
C MET A 22 0.98 16.48 -10.92
N ASN A 23 1.57 15.29 -10.75
CA ASN A 23 1.87 14.36 -11.85
C ASN A 23 0.67 13.49 -12.27
N ASP A 24 -0.50 13.67 -11.64
CA ASP A 24 -1.71 12.92 -11.95
C ASP A 24 -2.37 13.49 -13.23
N PRO A 25 -2.63 12.70 -14.27
CA PRO A 25 -3.20 13.20 -15.53
C PRO A 25 -4.58 13.86 -15.38
N ASP A 26 -5.37 13.45 -14.40
CA ASP A 26 -6.76 13.93 -14.23
C ASP A 26 -6.83 15.14 -13.28
N ARG A 27 -5.88 15.23 -12.34
CA ARG A 27 -5.91 16.23 -11.26
C ARG A 27 -4.79 17.26 -11.32
N GLY A 28 -3.69 16.95 -12.01
CA GLY A 28 -2.44 17.72 -12.00
C GLY A 28 -2.63 19.17 -12.41
N THR A 29 -3.45 19.42 -13.44
CA THR A 29 -3.74 20.77 -13.94
C THR A 29 -4.28 21.70 -12.86
N VAL A 30 -5.12 21.20 -11.95
CA VAL A 30 -5.67 22.02 -10.86
C VAL A 30 -4.57 22.47 -9.89
N TRP A 31 -3.59 21.61 -9.61
CA TRP A 31 -2.44 21.97 -8.77
C TRP A 31 -1.56 23.00 -9.46
N GLU A 32 -1.27 22.80 -10.75
CA GLU A 32 -0.46 23.74 -11.54
C GLU A 32 -1.11 25.12 -11.61
N GLU A 33 -2.39 25.18 -11.98
CA GLU A 33 -3.15 26.43 -12.03
C GLU A 33 -3.23 27.11 -10.65
N SER A 34 -3.42 26.34 -9.58
CA SER A 34 -3.47 26.90 -8.22
C SER A 34 -2.17 27.57 -7.83
N VAL A 35 -1.01 27.04 -8.23
CA VAL A 35 0.29 27.67 -7.99
C VAL A 35 0.48 28.90 -8.89
N ILE A 36 0.19 28.80 -10.18
CA ILE A 36 0.39 29.89 -11.16
C ILE A 36 -0.49 31.10 -10.86
N TYR A 37 -1.74 30.88 -10.48
CA TYR A 37 -2.70 31.95 -10.23
C TYR A 37 -2.75 32.42 -8.78
N SER A 38 -1.93 31.85 -7.90
CA SER A 38 -1.80 32.33 -6.52
C SER A 38 -1.26 33.77 -6.50
N PRO A 39 -1.88 34.70 -5.77
CA PRO A 39 -1.37 36.06 -5.69
C PRO A 39 0.04 36.13 -5.10
N PRO A 40 0.91 37.06 -5.53
CA PRO A 40 2.32 37.10 -5.11
C PRO A 40 2.54 37.27 -3.60
N HIS A 41 1.57 37.83 -2.87
CA HIS A 41 1.65 38.00 -1.42
C HIS A 41 1.41 36.69 -0.64
N VAL A 42 0.79 35.69 -1.26
CA VAL A 42 0.47 34.41 -0.64
C VAL A 42 1.72 33.53 -0.59
N ARG A 43 2.07 33.03 0.59
CA ARG A 43 3.16 32.04 0.75
C ARG A 43 2.66 30.64 0.43
N LEU A 44 3.34 29.91 -0.46
CA LEU A 44 2.97 28.55 -0.80
C LEU A 44 3.83 27.55 -0.02
N VAL A 45 3.17 26.57 0.61
CA VAL A 45 3.81 25.47 1.31
C VAL A 45 3.37 24.16 0.66
N ALA A 46 4.26 23.52 -0.09
CA ALA A 46 4.00 22.23 -0.73
C ALA A 46 4.61 21.07 0.07
N LEU A 47 3.75 20.19 0.57
CA LEU A 47 4.10 19.00 1.34
C LEU A 47 3.91 17.77 0.46
N SER A 48 4.87 16.85 0.49
CA SER A 48 4.79 15.62 -0.30
C SER A 48 5.69 14.53 0.29
N ALA A 49 5.23 13.28 0.29
CA ALA A 49 5.97 12.15 0.85
C ALA A 49 7.26 11.83 0.07
N THR A 50 7.14 11.50 -1.23
CA THR A 50 8.30 11.16 -2.07
C THR A 50 8.11 11.72 -3.47
N MET A 51 9.03 12.60 -3.89
CA MET A 51 9.09 13.13 -5.25
C MET A 51 10.50 12.93 -5.80
N SER A 52 10.62 12.25 -6.94
CA SER A 52 11.92 12.02 -7.60
C SER A 52 12.49 13.26 -8.27
N ASN A 53 11.65 14.26 -8.55
CA ASN A 53 11.97 15.50 -9.25
C ASN A 53 11.76 16.75 -8.37
N ALA A 54 12.00 16.65 -7.05
CA ALA A 54 11.77 17.75 -6.11
C ALA A 54 12.56 19.03 -6.47
N GLU A 55 13.76 18.90 -7.05
CA GLU A 55 14.56 20.05 -7.50
C GLU A 55 13.92 20.76 -8.70
N GLU A 56 13.43 20.01 -9.69
CA GLU A 56 12.72 20.56 -10.85
C GLU A 56 11.45 21.31 -10.40
N VAL A 57 10.71 20.73 -9.45
CA VAL A 57 9.52 21.36 -8.88
C VAL A 57 9.88 22.66 -8.16
N ARG A 58 10.93 22.66 -7.33
CA ARG A 58 11.43 23.88 -6.67
C ARG A 58 11.77 24.97 -7.69
N ASP A 59 12.45 24.59 -8.77
CA ASP A 59 12.89 25.55 -9.79
C ASP A 59 11.70 26.08 -10.61
N TRP A 60 10.67 25.25 -10.83
CA TRP A 60 9.41 25.69 -11.40
C TRP A 60 8.68 26.68 -10.49
N PHE A 61 8.54 26.39 -9.17
CA PHE A 61 7.97 27.35 -8.20
C PHE A 61 8.70 28.69 -8.20
N ARG A 62 10.04 28.66 -8.32
CA ARG A 62 10.86 29.88 -8.44
C ARG A 62 10.55 30.70 -9.68
N ALA A 63 10.26 30.03 -10.79
CA ALA A 63 9.95 30.67 -12.05
C ALA A 63 8.53 31.25 -12.09
N VAL A 64 7.55 30.55 -11.50
CA VAL A 64 6.12 30.92 -11.64
C VAL A 64 5.56 31.74 -10.48
N HIS A 65 6.06 31.57 -9.25
CA HIS A 65 5.51 32.22 -8.05
C HIS A 65 6.51 33.11 -7.32
N GLY A 66 7.75 32.64 -7.14
CA GLY A 66 8.82 33.43 -6.51
C GLY A 66 9.82 32.62 -5.69
N PRO A 67 10.71 33.30 -4.93
CA PRO A 67 11.81 32.66 -4.21
C PRO A 67 11.35 31.48 -3.34
N THR A 68 11.84 30.28 -3.66
CA THR A 68 11.40 29.03 -3.02
C THR A 68 12.60 28.28 -2.44
N ALA A 69 12.44 27.83 -1.19
CA ALA A 69 13.38 26.94 -0.51
C ALA A 69 12.86 25.50 -0.59
N GLY A 70 13.75 24.55 -0.91
CA GLY A 70 13.43 23.12 -0.87
C GLY A 70 13.90 22.52 0.45
N VAL A 71 13.02 21.82 1.14
CA VAL A 71 13.37 20.99 2.31
C VAL A 71 13.20 19.54 1.91
N VAL A 72 14.30 18.79 1.87
CA VAL A 72 14.28 17.36 1.55
C VAL A 72 14.79 16.59 2.77
N SER A 73 14.00 15.62 3.22
CA SER A 73 14.36 14.71 4.31
C SER A 73 14.16 13.29 3.83
N ASP A 74 15.17 12.45 4.03
CA ASP A 74 15.11 11.00 3.83
C ASP A 74 14.90 10.24 5.15
N HIS A 75 14.81 10.96 6.27
CA HIS A 75 14.55 10.38 7.58
C HIS A 75 13.09 9.92 7.71
N ARG A 76 12.91 8.61 7.90
CA ARG A 76 11.63 8.00 8.26
C ARG A 76 11.61 7.70 9.77
N PRO A 77 10.70 8.32 10.56
CA PRO A 77 10.66 8.10 12.01
C PRO A 77 10.40 6.64 12.42
N VAL A 78 9.64 5.90 11.61
CA VAL A 78 9.38 4.46 11.83
C VAL A 78 9.86 3.69 10.60
N PRO A 79 10.98 2.96 10.69
CA PRO A 79 11.49 2.08 9.63
C PRO A 79 10.45 1.12 9.07
N LEU A 80 10.47 0.89 7.74
CA LEU A 80 9.66 -0.14 7.12
C LEU A 80 10.44 -1.45 6.98
N ARG A 81 9.84 -2.54 7.42
CA ARG A 81 10.32 -3.90 7.19
C ARG A 81 9.39 -4.62 6.23
N PHE A 82 9.94 -5.10 5.12
CA PHE A 82 9.17 -5.83 4.12
C PHE A 82 9.24 -7.34 4.36
N SER A 83 8.09 -8.00 4.32
CA SER A 83 7.95 -9.45 4.47
C SER A 83 7.05 -10.03 3.38
N PHE A 84 7.27 -11.29 3.02
CA PHE A 84 6.37 -12.09 2.22
C PHE A 84 5.58 -13.04 3.12
N CYS A 85 4.29 -13.24 2.85
CA CYS A 85 3.49 -14.25 3.54
C CYS A 85 3.24 -15.43 2.61
N ASP A 86 3.61 -16.63 3.03
CA ASP A 86 3.25 -17.87 2.36
C ASP A 86 2.61 -18.87 3.31
N ARG A 87 2.48 -20.13 2.87
CA ARG A 87 1.82 -21.19 3.65
C ARG A 87 2.55 -21.52 4.95
N ASP A 88 3.86 -21.27 4.99
CA ASP A 88 4.72 -21.57 6.13
C ASP A 88 4.84 -20.36 7.07
N GLY A 89 4.45 -19.17 6.59
CA GLY A 89 4.21 -17.99 7.41
C GLY A 89 4.82 -16.72 6.83
N LEU A 90 5.16 -15.78 7.70
CA LEU A 90 5.77 -14.50 7.32
C LEU A 90 7.30 -14.64 7.28
N VAL A 91 7.88 -14.36 6.11
CA VAL A 91 9.32 -14.44 5.83
C VAL A 91 9.84 -13.06 5.42
N PRO A 92 10.94 -12.54 6.01
CA PRO A 92 11.49 -11.25 5.62
C PRO A 92 11.93 -11.22 4.15
N LEU A 93 11.68 -10.11 3.45
CA LEU A 93 12.02 -9.92 2.04
C LEU A 93 13.53 -9.66 1.83
N PHE A 94 14.17 -8.96 2.77
CA PHE A 94 15.55 -8.48 2.65
C PHE A 94 16.49 -8.99 3.76
N ALA A 95 16.15 -10.07 4.46
CA ALA A 95 17.01 -10.59 5.53
C ALA A 95 18.36 -11.11 4.98
N PRO A 96 19.48 -10.90 5.70
CA PRO A 96 20.73 -11.55 5.38
C PRO A 96 20.57 -13.08 5.51
N PRO A 97 21.23 -13.87 4.65
CA PRO A 97 21.11 -15.32 4.70
C PRO A 97 21.55 -15.85 6.07
N ARG A 98 20.69 -16.64 6.73
CA ARG A 98 21.07 -17.39 7.92
C ARG A 98 21.95 -18.57 7.51
N GLY A 99 23.14 -18.69 8.12
CA GLY A 99 23.96 -19.91 8.05
C GLY A 99 24.66 -20.19 6.73
N GLY A 100 25.22 -19.19 6.04
CA GLY A 100 26.10 -19.41 4.87
C GLY A 100 25.39 -19.90 3.60
N ALA A 101 24.07 -20.08 3.61
CA ALA A 101 23.30 -20.32 2.40
C ALA A 101 23.35 -19.07 1.50
N PRO A 102 23.54 -19.20 0.17
CA PRO A 102 23.56 -18.04 -0.71
C PRO A 102 22.21 -17.32 -0.66
N ALA A 103 22.21 -15.98 -0.66
CA ALA A 103 21.02 -15.12 -0.66
C ALA A 103 20.00 -15.43 -1.79
N SER A 104 20.39 -16.27 -2.76
CA SER A 104 19.59 -16.73 -3.88
C SER A 104 18.73 -17.97 -3.64
N SER A 105 18.84 -18.68 -2.50
CA SER A 105 18.09 -19.94 -2.29
C SER A 105 16.81 -19.82 -1.45
N SER A 106 16.48 -18.65 -0.89
CA SER A 106 15.24 -18.49 -0.14
C SER A 106 14.02 -18.39 -1.08
N LEU A 107 12.88 -18.95 -0.66
CA LEU A 107 11.59 -18.79 -1.36
C LEU A 107 11.20 -17.31 -1.52
N ALA A 108 11.59 -16.47 -0.56
CA ALA A 108 11.41 -15.02 -0.64
C ALA A 108 12.17 -14.41 -1.83
N SER A 109 13.41 -14.85 -2.09
CA SER A 109 14.21 -14.39 -3.23
C SER A 109 13.63 -14.83 -4.58
N MET A 110 13.04 -16.03 -4.67
CA MET A 110 12.36 -16.50 -5.90
C MET A 110 11.06 -15.76 -6.19
N ARG A 111 10.28 -15.42 -5.15
CA ARG A 111 9.05 -14.65 -5.32
C ARG A 111 9.30 -13.15 -5.51
N ALA A 112 10.36 -12.61 -4.89
CA ALA A 112 10.84 -11.26 -5.15
C ALA A 112 11.24 -11.07 -6.62
N ALA A 113 11.72 -12.12 -7.29
CA ALA A 113 12.01 -12.08 -8.74
C ALA A 113 10.76 -11.89 -9.62
N LYS A 114 9.54 -12.06 -9.08
CA LYS A 114 8.28 -11.75 -9.76
C LYS A 114 7.81 -10.31 -9.56
N LEU A 115 8.41 -9.56 -8.63
CA LEU A 115 8.19 -8.11 -8.52
C LEU A 115 8.80 -7.42 -9.74
N HIS A 116 8.17 -6.32 -10.17
CA HIS A 116 8.79 -5.46 -11.17
C HIS A 116 10.12 -4.91 -10.62
N PRO A 117 11.22 -4.88 -11.41
CA PRO A 117 12.54 -4.46 -10.92
C PRO A 117 12.56 -3.07 -10.28
N SER A 118 11.77 -2.12 -10.82
CA SER A 118 11.68 -0.77 -10.23
C SER A 118 11.08 -0.77 -8.84
N VAL A 119 10.08 -1.63 -8.59
CA VAL A 119 9.44 -1.78 -7.27
C VAL A 119 10.45 -2.39 -6.30
N LEU A 120 11.11 -3.49 -6.69
CA LEU A 120 12.11 -4.13 -5.84
C LEU A 120 13.26 -3.18 -5.47
N ALA A 121 13.77 -2.42 -6.45
CA ALA A 121 14.81 -1.43 -6.21
C ALA A 121 14.34 -0.33 -5.24
N SER A 122 13.10 0.12 -5.37
CA SER A 122 12.55 1.16 -4.49
C SER A 122 12.34 0.66 -3.07
N LEU A 123 11.81 -0.55 -2.90
CA LEU A 123 11.68 -1.18 -1.58
C LEU A 123 13.04 -1.42 -0.92
N ALA A 124 14.04 -1.86 -1.69
CA ALA A 124 15.40 -2.05 -1.19
C ALA A 124 16.07 -0.73 -0.77
N ASN A 125 15.83 0.35 -1.51
CA ASN A 125 16.30 1.68 -1.15
C ASN A 125 15.64 2.17 0.14
N GLU A 126 14.34 1.94 0.32
CA GLU A 126 13.61 2.28 1.54
C GLU A 126 14.21 1.59 2.78
N VAL A 127 14.51 0.29 2.66
CA VAL A 127 15.18 -0.47 3.73
C VAL A 127 16.60 0.02 3.98
N ALA A 128 17.35 0.35 2.93
CA ALA A 128 18.71 0.84 3.07
C ALA A 128 18.77 2.21 3.77
N ARG A 129 17.78 3.08 3.54
CA ARG A 129 17.66 4.39 4.21
C ARG A 129 17.34 4.28 5.69
N ALA A 130 16.63 3.23 6.10
CA ALA A 130 16.22 3.03 7.49
C ALA A 130 17.33 2.53 8.43
N GLY A 131 18.56 2.32 7.96
CA GLY A 131 19.73 2.02 8.81
C GLY A 131 19.80 0.60 9.40
N GLU A 132 18.73 -0.21 9.30
CA GLU A 132 18.67 -1.58 9.87
C GLU A 132 19.27 -2.68 8.96
N GLY A 133 20.48 -2.48 8.45
CA GLY A 133 21.12 -3.53 7.65
C GLY A 133 22.56 -3.24 7.29
N GLY A 134 23.50 -3.65 8.15
CA GLY A 134 24.90 -3.77 7.76
C GLY A 134 25.04 -4.58 6.47
N GLY A 135 25.58 -3.97 5.41
CA GLY A 135 25.98 -4.59 4.13
C GLY A 135 24.91 -5.31 3.28
N GLY A 136 23.74 -5.65 3.83
CA GLY A 136 22.74 -6.56 3.26
C GLY A 136 21.94 -5.98 2.08
N GLY A 137 21.48 -4.73 2.17
CA GLY A 137 20.68 -4.10 1.11
C GLY A 137 21.47 -3.91 -0.19
N LYS A 138 22.73 -3.49 -0.08
CA LYS A 138 23.65 -3.31 -1.24
C LYS A 138 24.06 -4.65 -1.86
N SER A 139 24.26 -5.69 -1.04
CA SER A 139 24.60 -7.04 -1.51
C SER A 139 23.42 -7.75 -2.16
N ALA A 140 22.19 -7.55 -1.66
CA ALA A 140 20.97 -8.02 -2.31
C ALA A 140 20.80 -7.36 -3.69
N LEU A 141 20.93 -6.03 -3.79
CA LEU A 141 20.84 -5.30 -5.07
C LEU A 141 21.89 -5.80 -6.09
N ARG A 142 23.14 -6.05 -5.66
CA ARG A 142 24.19 -6.65 -6.49
C ARG A 142 23.84 -8.08 -6.92
N ALA A 143 23.34 -8.93 -6.02
CA ALA A 143 22.93 -10.31 -6.34
C ALA A 143 21.74 -10.39 -7.32
N PHE A 144 20.87 -9.38 -7.34
CA PHE A 144 19.80 -9.24 -8.34
C PHE A 144 20.32 -8.66 -9.67
N GLY A 145 21.18 -7.64 -9.64
CA GLY A 145 21.79 -7.03 -10.83
C GLY A 145 22.69 -8.00 -11.62
N ASP A 146 23.44 -8.85 -10.93
CA ASP A 146 24.37 -9.80 -11.56
C ASP A 146 23.66 -10.95 -12.30
N ARG A 147 22.40 -11.25 -11.92
CA ARG A 147 21.54 -12.20 -12.65
C ARG A 147 21.04 -11.66 -13.99
N ARG A 148 20.99 -10.33 -14.19
CA ARG A 148 20.62 -9.68 -15.47
C ARG A 148 21.61 -10.04 -16.58
N ARG A 149 22.90 -10.21 -16.23
CA ARG A 149 23.95 -10.61 -17.18
C ARG A 149 23.87 -12.09 -17.57
N ARG A 150 23.38 -12.94 -16.68
CA ARG A 150 23.32 -14.40 -16.88
C ARG A 150 22.17 -14.85 -17.79
N PHE A 151 21.07 -14.09 -17.87
CA PHE A 151 19.93 -14.39 -18.76
C PHE A 151 19.99 -13.68 -20.13
N ALA A 152 20.74 -12.58 -20.24
CA ALA A 152 20.91 -11.86 -21.51
C ALA A 152 21.94 -12.51 -22.46
N GLY A 153 22.68 -13.53 -22.00
CA GLY A 153 23.80 -14.14 -22.73
C GLY A 153 23.49 -15.39 -23.56
N ARG A 154 22.22 -15.70 -23.87
CA ARG A 154 21.88 -16.86 -24.72
C ARG A 154 21.13 -16.41 -25.98
N ARG A 155 21.90 -15.92 -26.97
CA ARG A 155 21.50 -15.78 -28.38
C ARG A 155 22.56 -16.48 -29.24
N GLY A 156 22.08 -17.27 -30.21
CA GLY A 156 22.83 -18.08 -31.18
C GLY A 156 22.91 -19.56 -30.77
N ASP A 157 22.55 -20.58 -31.58
CA ASP A 157 22.40 -20.68 -33.04
C ASP A 157 21.49 -21.86 -33.46
N ASP A 158 20.94 -21.70 -34.67
CA ASP A 158 20.57 -22.66 -35.72
C ASP A 158 19.42 -23.70 -35.67
N ALA A 159 18.85 -23.79 -36.88
CA ALA A 159 17.68 -24.50 -37.39
C ALA A 159 17.74 -26.03 -37.33
N THR A 160 16.57 -26.70 -37.25
CA THR A 160 15.93 -27.46 -38.36
C THR A 160 14.80 -28.39 -37.86
N SER A 161 13.75 -28.43 -38.68
CA SER A 161 12.66 -29.43 -38.85
C SER A 161 12.43 -30.58 -37.87
N GLY A 162 11.15 -30.77 -37.49
CA GLY A 162 10.63 -32.09 -37.11
C GLY A 162 9.44 -32.04 -36.16
N ALA A 163 8.22 -31.98 -36.67
CA ALA A 163 7.02 -32.25 -35.88
C ALA A 163 6.92 -33.75 -35.55
N PRO A 164 6.40 -34.10 -34.37
CA PRO A 164 5.32 -35.08 -34.36
C PRO A 164 4.09 -34.59 -33.57
N ARG A 165 2.94 -34.90 -34.16
CA ARG A 165 1.61 -34.80 -33.57
C ARG A 165 1.48 -35.81 -32.43
N GLY A 166 0.94 -35.37 -31.30
CA GLY A 166 0.44 -36.24 -30.24
C GLY A 166 0.27 -35.52 -28.91
N ALA A 167 -0.79 -35.85 -28.17
CA ALA A 167 -1.16 -35.37 -26.84
C ALA A 167 -2.01 -34.07 -26.77
N ALA A 168 -3.16 -34.11 -27.43
CA ALA A 168 -4.33 -33.33 -27.02
C ALA A 168 -5.01 -34.00 -25.81
N ALA A 169 -4.43 -33.93 -24.61
CA ALA A 169 -5.09 -34.46 -23.41
C ALA A 169 -4.54 -33.94 -22.07
N GLU A 170 -4.12 -32.66 -21.91
CA GLU A 170 -3.64 -32.24 -20.57
C GLU A 170 -3.66 -30.72 -20.28
N ARG A 171 -4.72 -30.01 -20.70
CA ARG A 171 -4.84 -28.55 -20.46
C ARG A 171 -6.07 -28.11 -19.67
N ARG A 172 -6.54 -28.94 -18.71
CA ARG A 172 -7.63 -28.55 -17.80
C ARG A 172 -7.27 -28.52 -16.31
N GLY A 173 -6.10 -29.04 -15.89
CA GLY A 173 -5.67 -29.09 -14.47
C GLY A 173 -4.82 -27.92 -13.98
N GLY A 174 -3.99 -27.31 -14.82
CA GLY A 174 -2.89 -26.43 -14.37
C GLY A 174 -3.26 -25.04 -13.81
N ARG A 175 -4.55 -24.67 -13.79
CA ARG A 175 -5.00 -23.38 -13.24
C ARG A 175 -5.42 -23.47 -11.77
N ARG A 176 -5.78 -24.66 -11.27
CA ARG A 176 -6.16 -24.87 -9.86
C ARG A 176 -4.95 -24.90 -8.91
N ASP A 177 -3.81 -25.44 -9.34
CA ASP A 177 -2.60 -25.53 -8.49
C ASP A 177 -1.83 -24.21 -8.31
N LYS A 178 -1.96 -23.25 -9.24
CA LYS A 178 -1.26 -21.95 -9.12
C LYS A 178 -1.84 -21.04 -8.03
N PHE A 179 -3.14 -21.14 -7.75
CA PHE A 179 -3.81 -20.40 -6.67
C PHE A 179 -3.63 -21.06 -5.31
N ALA A 180 -3.31 -22.36 -5.28
CA ALA A 180 -3.06 -23.08 -4.04
C ALA A 180 -1.92 -22.42 -3.22
N ALA A 181 -0.93 -21.80 -3.86
CA ALA A 181 0.23 -21.21 -3.19
C ALA A 181 -0.03 -19.84 -2.51
N VAL A 182 -1.20 -19.21 -2.67
CA VAL A 182 -1.52 -17.92 -2.04
C VAL A 182 -2.24 -18.17 -0.71
N PRO A 183 -1.73 -17.67 0.42
CA PRO A 183 -2.42 -17.81 1.71
C PRO A 183 -3.79 -17.14 1.70
N SER A 184 -4.75 -17.73 2.39
CA SER A 184 -6.07 -17.12 2.57
C SER A 184 -5.98 -15.90 3.50
N PHE A 185 -6.90 -14.93 3.37
CA PHE A 185 -6.94 -13.77 4.27
C PHE A 185 -7.02 -14.13 5.75
N PRO A 186 -7.85 -15.12 6.17
CA PRO A 186 -7.88 -15.55 7.58
C PRO A 186 -6.51 -16.06 8.06
N TYR A 187 -5.78 -16.78 7.20
CA TYR A 187 -4.44 -17.24 7.52
C TYR A 187 -3.47 -16.07 7.71
N VAL A 188 -3.47 -15.11 6.77
CA VAL A 188 -2.58 -13.93 6.82
C VAL A 188 -2.85 -13.12 8.09
N VAL A 189 -4.12 -12.83 8.37
CA VAL A 189 -4.55 -12.08 9.54
C VAL A 189 -4.14 -12.79 10.83
N ARG A 190 -4.32 -14.12 10.92
CA ARG A 190 -3.86 -14.93 12.05
C ARG A 190 -2.34 -14.90 12.20
N ALA A 191 -1.59 -14.97 11.10
CA ALA A 191 -0.14 -14.90 11.10
C ALA A 191 0.37 -13.55 11.61
N LEU A 192 -0.31 -12.45 11.24
CA LEU A 192 -0.03 -11.11 11.77
C LEU A 192 -0.32 -11.02 13.27
N ARG A 193 -1.50 -11.50 13.70
CA ARG A 193 -1.88 -11.49 15.12
C ARG A 193 -0.89 -12.24 15.99
N ARG A 194 -0.45 -13.43 15.59
CA ARG A 194 0.53 -14.25 16.33
C ARG A 194 1.90 -13.56 16.49
N ARG A 195 2.18 -12.53 15.71
CA ARG A 195 3.42 -11.75 15.77
C ARG A 195 3.22 -10.34 16.31
N ASP A 196 2.07 -10.05 16.92
CA ASP A 196 1.69 -8.71 17.39
C ASP A 196 1.80 -7.64 16.30
N MET A 197 1.42 -8.00 15.06
CA MET A 197 1.52 -7.13 13.89
C MET A 197 0.19 -6.40 13.56
N LEU A 198 -0.79 -6.42 14.46
CA LEU A 198 -2.05 -5.66 14.35
C LEU A 198 -1.92 -4.29 15.05
N PRO A 199 -2.70 -3.26 14.65
CA PRO A 199 -3.72 -3.28 13.59
C PRO A 199 -3.13 -3.28 12.18
N ALA A 200 -3.87 -3.83 11.22
CA ALA A 200 -3.42 -3.98 9.84
C ALA A 200 -4.41 -3.43 8.80
N ILE A 201 -3.87 -2.82 7.75
CA ILE A 201 -4.62 -2.49 6.52
C ILE A 201 -4.25 -3.50 5.44
N VAL A 202 -5.24 -4.21 4.92
CA VAL A 202 -5.08 -5.19 3.84
C VAL A 202 -5.62 -4.62 2.55
N PHE A 203 -4.73 -4.25 1.63
CA PHE A 203 -5.10 -3.71 0.34
C PHE A 203 -5.56 -4.80 -0.64
N VAL A 204 -6.82 -4.73 -1.03
CA VAL A 204 -7.49 -5.60 -1.99
C VAL A 204 -8.04 -4.76 -3.14
N PHE A 205 -7.57 -5.02 -4.36
CA PHE A 205 -7.89 -4.19 -5.55
C PHE A 205 -9.27 -4.51 -6.16
N SER A 206 -10.27 -4.75 -5.32
CA SER A 206 -11.66 -5.01 -5.71
C SER A 206 -12.58 -4.65 -4.54
N ARG A 207 -13.63 -3.84 -4.78
CA ARG A 207 -14.63 -3.45 -3.77
C ARG A 207 -15.29 -4.69 -3.14
N ALA A 208 -15.91 -5.52 -3.99
CA ALA A 208 -16.49 -6.80 -3.56
C ALA A 208 -15.44 -7.78 -2.99
N GLY A 209 -14.17 -7.65 -3.41
CA GLY A 209 -13.07 -8.39 -2.82
C GLY A 209 -12.80 -8.00 -1.36
N CYS A 210 -12.88 -6.72 -1.02
CA CYS A 210 -12.73 -6.23 0.35
C CYS A 210 -13.83 -6.79 1.26
N ASP A 211 -15.09 -6.71 0.84
CA ASP A 211 -16.23 -7.21 1.63
C ASP A 211 -16.13 -8.72 1.86
N ARG A 212 -15.81 -9.50 0.81
CA ARG A 212 -15.60 -10.95 0.94
C ARG A 212 -14.41 -11.28 1.84
N ALA A 213 -13.33 -10.52 1.76
CA ALA A 213 -12.16 -10.74 2.58
C ALA A 213 -12.43 -10.43 4.06
N ALA A 214 -13.16 -9.34 4.34
CA ALA A 214 -13.61 -8.98 5.67
C ALA A 214 -14.52 -10.06 6.27
N ALA A 215 -15.54 -10.50 5.53
CA ALA A 215 -16.42 -11.58 5.95
C ALA A 215 -15.68 -12.91 6.17
N ALA A 216 -14.75 -13.26 5.27
CA ALA A 216 -13.96 -14.48 5.43
C ALA A 216 -13.04 -14.42 6.65
N ALA A 217 -12.50 -13.25 6.99
CA ALA A 217 -11.61 -13.05 8.13
C ALA A 217 -12.34 -13.04 9.49
N ALA A 218 -13.64 -12.77 9.50
CA ALA A 218 -14.46 -12.70 10.72
C ALA A 218 -14.95 -14.09 11.18
N THR A 219 -14.05 -15.05 11.35
CA THR A 219 -14.39 -16.37 11.91
C THR A 219 -14.23 -16.38 13.43
N GLU A 220 -15.03 -17.18 14.13
CA GLU A 220 -14.97 -17.30 15.60
C GLU A 220 -13.58 -17.65 16.13
N GLU A 221 -12.79 -18.42 15.38
CA GLU A 221 -11.40 -18.78 15.71
C GLU A 221 -10.43 -17.59 15.80
N THR A 222 -10.83 -16.41 15.31
CA THR A 222 -9.91 -15.29 15.11
C THR A 222 -10.13 -14.10 16.04
N GLY A 223 -11.10 -14.16 16.96
CA GLY A 223 -11.56 -13.08 17.84
C GLY A 223 -10.50 -12.00 18.14
N PHE A 224 -10.66 -10.82 17.54
CA PHE A 224 -9.58 -9.83 17.41
C PHE A 224 -9.45 -8.86 18.57
N VAL A 225 -10.51 -8.75 19.35
CA VAL A 225 -10.70 -7.74 20.37
C VAL A 225 -10.79 -8.42 21.73
N ASP A 226 -10.29 -7.75 22.77
CA ASP A 226 -10.55 -8.17 24.15
C ASP A 226 -11.98 -7.79 24.59
N ASP A 227 -12.35 -8.14 25.82
CA ASP A 227 -13.71 -7.93 26.33
C ASP A 227 -14.09 -6.44 26.44
N ASP A 228 -13.12 -5.58 26.78
CA ASP A 228 -13.32 -4.14 26.93
C ASP A 228 -13.48 -3.48 25.56
N GLU A 229 -12.61 -3.85 24.61
CA GLU A 229 -12.68 -3.43 23.21
C GLU A 229 -13.99 -3.88 22.57
N ALA A 230 -14.41 -5.12 22.82
CA ALA A 230 -15.68 -5.66 22.34
C ALA A 230 -16.87 -4.90 22.94
N ALA A 231 -16.83 -4.54 24.23
CA ALA A 231 -17.87 -3.72 24.86
C ALA A 231 -17.94 -2.31 24.26
N ALA A 232 -16.79 -1.67 24.05
CA ALA A 232 -16.69 -0.36 23.42
C ALA A 232 -17.22 -0.40 21.97
N LEU A 233 -16.85 -1.41 21.19
CA LEU A 233 -17.36 -1.61 19.83
C LEU A 233 -18.87 -1.83 19.81
N ARG A 234 -19.39 -2.70 20.68
CA ARG A 234 -20.85 -2.92 20.78
C ARG A 234 -21.59 -1.62 21.06
N SER A 235 -21.09 -0.82 21.99
CA SER A 235 -21.69 0.48 22.34
C SER A 235 -21.66 1.46 21.17
N ARG A 236 -20.50 1.67 20.53
CA ARG A 236 -20.37 2.61 19.40
C ARG A 236 -21.16 2.17 18.17
N VAL A 237 -21.14 0.88 17.84
CA VAL A 237 -21.90 0.32 16.71
C VAL A 237 -23.40 0.46 16.96
N ALA A 238 -23.88 0.20 18.19
CA ALA A 238 -25.29 0.39 18.54
C ALA A 238 -25.71 1.87 18.47
N ALA A 239 -24.87 2.79 18.97
CA ALA A 239 -25.11 4.22 18.88
C ALA A 239 -25.18 4.70 17.41
N PHE A 240 -24.24 4.25 16.57
CA PHE A 240 -24.26 4.54 15.14
C PHE A 240 -25.53 4.00 14.46
N ALA A 241 -25.94 2.77 14.79
CA ALA A 241 -27.16 2.17 14.26
C ALA A 241 -28.43 2.96 14.62
N ALA A 242 -28.50 3.44 15.86
CA ALA A 242 -29.62 4.24 16.33
C ALA A 242 -29.65 5.62 15.66
N ALA A 243 -28.48 6.25 15.46
CA ALA A 243 -28.38 7.57 14.84
C ALA A 243 -28.61 7.53 13.32
N TYR A 244 -28.19 6.47 12.65
CA TYR A 244 -28.17 6.36 11.19
C TYR A 244 -28.73 5.03 10.68
N PRO A 245 -30.01 4.74 10.92
CA PRO A 245 -30.62 3.45 10.56
C PRO A 245 -30.55 3.13 9.07
N ASP A 246 -30.61 4.15 8.19
CA ASP A 246 -30.54 3.97 6.73
C ASP A 246 -29.13 3.61 6.22
N VAL A 247 -28.10 3.87 7.03
CA VAL A 247 -26.69 3.56 6.73
C VAL A 247 -26.25 2.26 7.41
N ALA A 248 -26.97 1.87 8.47
CA ALA A 248 -26.70 0.70 9.28
C ALA A 248 -26.98 -0.60 8.51
N ASP A 249 -25.91 -1.23 8.00
CA ASP A 249 -25.98 -2.55 7.42
C ASP A 249 -25.62 -3.62 8.46
N ALA A 250 -26.53 -4.56 8.69
CA ALA A 250 -26.36 -5.59 9.72
C ALA A 250 -25.06 -6.38 9.54
N GLY A 251 -24.72 -6.78 8.31
CA GLY A 251 -23.50 -7.54 8.01
C GLY A 251 -22.25 -6.73 8.34
N ARG A 252 -22.19 -5.46 7.92
CA ARG A 252 -21.06 -4.57 8.22
C ARG A 252 -20.93 -4.28 9.71
N MET A 253 -22.06 -4.18 10.41
CA MET A 253 -22.08 -3.98 11.86
C MET A 253 -21.55 -5.18 12.63
N GLU A 254 -21.90 -6.40 12.24
CA GLU A 254 -21.33 -7.61 12.87
C GLU A 254 -19.81 -7.66 12.68
N LEU A 255 -19.32 -7.31 11.49
CA LEU A 255 -17.86 -7.23 11.25
C LEU A 255 -17.21 -6.18 12.15
N ALA A 256 -17.79 -4.99 12.24
CA ALA A 256 -17.26 -3.91 13.07
C ALA A 256 -17.20 -4.30 14.55
N ARG A 257 -18.20 -5.03 15.05
CA ARG A 257 -18.24 -5.53 16.45
C ARG A 257 -17.10 -6.48 16.80
N VAL A 258 -16.56 -7.20 15.82
CA VAL A 258 -15.40 -8.09 16.01
C VAL A 258 -14.08 -7.44 15.60
N GLY A 259 -14.06 -6.12 15.39
CA GLY A 259 -12.83 -5.38 15.07
C GLY A 259 -12.39 -5.49 13.60
N ILE A 260 -13.28 -5.85 12.68
CA ILE A 260 -13.00 -5.92 11.23
C ILE A 260 -13.88 -4.94 10.45
N ALA A 261 -13.34 -4.31 9.41
CA ALA A 261 -14.16 -3.56 8.45
C ALA A 261 -13.64 -3.67 7.01
N SER A 262 -14.51 -3.35 6.05
CA SER A 262 -14.11 -3.00 4.68
C SER A 262 -14.11 -1.48 4.48
N HIS A 263 -13.24 -0.97 3.60
CA HIS A 263 -13.16 0.45 3.24
C HIS A 263 -12.92 0.63 1.75
N HIS A 264 -13.92 1.12 1.02
CA HIS A 264 -13.80 1.39 -0.41
C HIS A 264 -14.81 2.42 -0.91
N ALA A 265 -14.58 2.96 -2.12
CA ALA A 265 -15.42 4.00 -2.72
C ALA A 265 -16.90 3.62 -2.92
N GLY A 266 -17.25 2.33 -2.94
CA GLY A 266 -18.64 1.88 -2.99
C GLY A 266 -19.42 1.98 -1.66
N LEU A 267 -18.77 2.38 -0.56
CA LEU A 267 -19.42 2.57 0.75
C LEU A 267 -19.85 4.03 0.91
N LEU A 268 -20.96 4.24 1.63
CA LEU A 268 -21.46 5.56 1.96
C LEU A 268 -20.41 6.36 2.75
N PRO A 269 -20.25 7.68 2.48
CA PRO A 269 -19.30 8.54 3.18
C PRO A 269 -19.38 8.41 4.71
N LEU A 270 -20.58 8.42 5.26
CA LEU A 270 -20.80 8.35 6.70
C LEU A 270 -20.28 7.03 7.32
N TRP A 271 -20.47 5.90 6.63
CA TRP A 271 -19.94 4.62 7.09
C TRP A 271 -18.41 4.59 7.04
N LYS A 272 -17.79 5.17 5.99
CA LYS A 272 -16.32 5.26 5.90
C LYS A 272 -15.76 6.09 7.06
N SER A 273 -16.35 7.25 7.35
CA SER A 273 -15.94 8.09 8.48
C SER A 273 -16.07 7.36 9.82
N PHE A 274 -17.10 6.53 10.00
CA PHE A 274 -17.24 5.70 11.20
C PHE A 274 -16.15 4.62 11.30
N VAL A 275 -15.83 3.94 10.20
CA VAL A 275 -14.70 2.98 10.14
C VAL A 275 -13.38 3.67 10.47
N GLU A 276 -13.16 4.88 9.96
CA GLU A 276 -11.97 5.69 10.24
C GLU A 276 -11.86 6.05 11.72
N GLU A 277 -12.96 6.48 12.34
CA GLU A 277 -13.04 6.78 13.78
C GLU A 277 -12.71 5.54 14.63
N LEU A 278 -13.34 4.39 14.34
CA LEU A 278 -13.11 3.17 15.11
C LEU A 278 -11.67 2.66 14.97
N PHE A 279 -11.06 2.83 13.80
CA PHE A 279 -9.65 2.46 13.60
C PHE A 279 -8.69 3.38 14.35
N GLN A 280 -8.94 4.70 14.32
CA GLN A 280 -8.15 5.68 15.09
C GLN A 280 -8.27 5.47 16.60
N ALA A 281 -9.43 5.02 17.06
CA ALA A 281 -9.66 4.63 18.45
C ALA A 281 -8.98 3.29 18.85
N GLY A 282 -8.31 2.61 17.91
CA GLY A 282 -7.66 1.33 18.15
C GLY A 282 -8.60 0.13 18.28
N LEU A 283 -9.90 0.32 17.99
CA LEU A 283 -10.94 -0.69 18.13
C LEU A 283 -11.00 -1.63 16.91
N LEU A 284 -10.76 -1.11 15.71
CA LEU A 284 -10.60 -1.96 14.52
C LEU A 284 -9.18 -2.50 14.43
N LYS A 285 -9.06 -3.82 14.33
CA LYS A 285 -7.78 -4.52 14.21
C LYS A 285 -7.39 -4.81 12.77
N VAL A 286 -8.37 -4.98 11.88
CA VAL A 286 -8.12 -5.25 10.46
C VAL A 286 -9.09 -4.47 9.59
N VAL A 287 -8.56 -3.72 8.62
CA VAL A 287 -9.36 -3.06 7.59
C VAL A 287 -8.96 -3.57 6.21
N PHE A 288 -9.93 -4.10 5.46
CA PHE A 288 -9.75 -4.50 4.08
C PHE A 288 -10.12 -3.34 3.16
N ALA A 289 -9.13 -2.79 2.45
CA ALA A 289 -9.31 -1.53 1.74
C ALA A 289 -8.90 -1.58 0.27
N THR A 290 -9.52 -0.74 -0.55
CA THR A 290 -9.00 -0.42 -1.88
C THR A 290 -7.89 0.62 -1.80
N GLU A 291 -7.13 0.79 -2.89
CA GLU A 291 -6.03 1.75 -3.03
C GLU A 291 -6.40 3.19 -2.64
N THR A 292 -7.66 3.60 -2.82
CA THR A 292 -8.15 4.93 -2.46
C THR A 292 -7.92 5.30 -0.99
N LEU A 293 -7.83 4.32 -0.08
CA LEU A 293 -7.50 4.58 1.32
C LEU A 293 -6.06 5.09 1.49
N ALA A 294 -5.15 4.69 0.60
CA ALA A 294 -3.75 5.12 0.66
C ALA A 294 -3.57 6.61 0.35
N ALA A 295 -4.59 7.28 -0.19
CA ALA A 295 -4.50 8.58 -0.86
C ALA A 295 -5.03 9.81 -0.07
N GLY A 296 -5.42 9.70 1.21
CA GLY A 296 -5.94 10.90 1.87
C GLY A 296 -6.62 10.77 3.23
N ILE A 297 -6.24 9.78 4.04
CA ILE A 297 -6.86 9.63 5.38
C ILE A 297 -5.77 9.32 6.42
N ASN A 298 -5.81 10.00 7.57
CA ASN A 298 -4.92 9.73 8.70
C ASN A 298 -5.31 8.44 9.43
N MET A 299 -5.00 7.29 8.83
CA MET A 299 -5.16 5.94 9.40
C MET A 299 -3.82 5.19 9.38
N PRO A 300 -2.87 5.49 10.29
CA PRO A 300 -1.62 4.77 10.36
C PRO A 300 -1.85 3.39 11.02
N ALA A 301 -1.37 2.34 10.37
CA ALA A 301 -1.46 0.96 10.84
C ALA A 301 -0.08 0.47 11.31
N ARG A 302 -0.06 -0.56 12.18
CA ARG A 302 1.19 -1.26 12.49
C ARG A 302 1.70 -2.00 11.25
N THR A 303 0.78 -2.60 10.48
CA THR A 303 1.12 -3.36 9.28
C THR A 303 0.26 -2.98 8.08
N THR A 304 0.87 -2.97 6.91
CA THR A 304 0.17 -2.97 5.63
C THR A 304 0.41 -4.28 4.89
N VAL A 305 -0.64 -4.83 4.28
CA VAL A 305 -0.57 -6.03 3.44
C VAL A 305 -1.03 -5.68 2.02
N LEU A 306 -0.22 -6.05 1.03
CA LEU A 306 -0.59 -6.01 -0.38
C LEU A 306 -1.04 -7.40 -0.83
N SER A 307 -2.32 -7.58 -1.12
CA SER A 307 -2.87 -8.90 -1.55
C SER A 307 -2.42 -9.32 -2.95
N ALA A 308 -2.06 -8.35 -3.79
CA ALA A 308 -1.53 -8.57 -5.11
C ALA A 308 -0.51 -7.46 -5.45
N LEU A 309 0.30 -7.72 -6.48
CA LEU A 309 1.27 -6.76 -7.01
C LEU A 309 0.90 -6.27 -8.41
N SER A 310 -0.32 -6.60 -8.83
CA SER A 310 -0.95 -6.16 -10.06
C SER A 310 -2.41 -5.82 -9.77
N LYS A 311 -2.95 -4.89 -10.54
CA LYS A 311 -4.36 -4.50 -10.47
C LYS A 311 -4.94 -4.41 -11.87
N ARG A 312 -6.26 -4.43 -11.94
CA ARG A 312 -6.97 -4.10 -13.18
C ARG A 312 -7.19 -2.59 -13.22
N GLY A 313 -6.60 -1.94 -14.22
CA GLY A 313 -6.92 -0.58 -14.63
C GLY A 313 -7.74 -0.58 -15.91
N ASP A 314 -7.82 0.58 -16.56
CA ASP A 314 -8.59 0.78 -17.78
C ASP A 314 -7.98 0.02 -18.97
N ASP A 315 -6.65 -0.05 -19.04
CA ASP A 315 -5.90 -0.80 -20.06
C ASP A 315 -5.78 -2.31 -19.75
N GLY A 316 -6.52 -2.82 -18.77
CA GLY A 316 -6.47 -4.22 -18.34
C GLY A 316 -5.61 -4.45 -17.09
N ILE A 317 -5.08 -5.66 -16.93
CA ILE A 317 -4.32 -6.03 -15.73
C ILE A 317 -2.85 -5.64 -15.90
N GLY A 318 -2.38 -4.71 -15.07
CA GLY A 318 -1.01 -4.22 -15.06
C GLY A 318 -0.35 -4.33 -13.67
N PRO A 319 0.99 -4.30 -13.59
CA PRO A 319 1.71 -4.24 -12.32
C PRO A 319 1.41 -2.91 -11.59
N LEU A 320 1.49 -2.94 -10.26
CA LEU A 320 1.48 -1.70 -9.47
C LEU A 320 2.73 -0.88 -9.75
N THR A 321 2.57 0.44 -9.81
CA THR A 321 3.71 1.35 -9.92
C THR A 321 4.46 1.42 -8.59
N THR A 322 5.71 1.89 -8.65
CA THR A 322 6.50 2.17 -7.44
C THR A 322 5.76 3.09 -6.47
N SER A 323 5.20 4.20 -6.98
CA SER A 323 4.50 5.19 -6.15
C SER A 323 3.30 4.58 -5.43
N GLN A 324 2.51 3.74 -6.12
CA GLN A 324 1.37 3.04 -5.51
C GLN A 324 1.80 2.12 -4.36
N VAL A 325 2.87 1.34 -4.58
CA VAL A 325 3.40 0.45 -3.55
C VAL A 325 3.91 1.25 -2.35
N LEU A 326 4.64 2.34 -2.57
CA LEU A 326 5.18 3.18 -1.51
C LEU A 326 4.09 3.95 -0.75
N GLN A 327 3.06 4.47 -1.43
CA GLN A 327 1.91 5.10 -0.78
C GLN A 327 1.16 4.13 0.13
N MET A 328 0.90 2.91 -0.35
CA MET A 328 0.25 1.87 0.45
C MET A 328 1.13 1.45 1.63
N ALA A 329 2.41 1.14 1.39
CA ALA A 329 3.36 0.79 2.43
C ALA A 329 3.60 1.93 3.43
N GLY A 330 3.44 3.18 2.98
CA GLY A 330 3.57 4.38 3.78
C GLY A 330 2.61 4.44 4.96
N ARG A 331 1.46 3.75 4.87
CA ARG A 331 0.47 3.62 5.94
C ARG A 331 0.94 2.74 7.10
N ALA A 332 2.03 1.97 6.92
CA ALA A 332 2.66 1.23 8.00
C ALA A 332 3.62 2.12 8.81
N GLY A 333 3.54 1.97 10.12
CA GLY A 333 4.39 2.65 11.10
C GLY A 333 3.69 3.83 11.76
N ARG A 334 3.24 3.62 13.00
CA ARG A 334 2.61 4.65 13.85
C ARG A 334 3.70 5.33 14.68
N ARG A 335 4.01 6.58 14.33
CA ARG A 335 5.01 7.38 15.07
C ARG A 335 4.63 7.46 16.55
N GLY A 336 5.57 7.11 17.42
CA GLY A 336 5.37 7.11 18.88
C GLY A 336 4.66 5.87 19.45
N MET A 337 4.23 4.92 18.61
CA MET A 337 3.63 3.65 19.06
C MET A 337 4.41 2.42 18.57
N ASP A 338 4.97 2.49 17.36
CA ASP A 338 5.75 1.42 16.75
C ASP A 338 7.26 1.76 16.78
N ALA A 339 8.11 0.74 16.97
CA ALA A 339 9.57 0.83 17.02
C ALA A 339 10.23 -0.18 16.08
#